data_AF-A0A9E4SKR3-F1
#
_entry.id   AF-A0A9E4SKR3-F1
#
_cell.length_a   1.000
_cell.length_b   1.000
_cell.length_c   1.000
_cell.angle_alpha   90.00
_cell.angle_beta   90.00
_cell.angle_gamma   90.00
#
_symmetry.space_group_name_H-M   'P 1'
#
loop_
_entity.id
_entity.type
_entity.pdbx_description
1 polymer ?
#
loop_
_entity_poly.entity_id
_entity_poly.type
_entity_poly.pdbx_seq_one_letter_code
_entity_poly.pdbx_strand_id
1 'polypeptide(L)'
;EDWYYAIWGYNGFAFSNHPLNPAYQPSRVGFSCGPAGDGFGHDRSQYPYQELVLGCVQRPPVRLGQQLWEPQEVHLPDLTDPAFAGPLSVDNWNACAYSLDCAAMDMPTPNSKHKDPTVLTVTREEVIGQPVIGLSSAGVSLALPSDAALTGVAFDVLNTQSGLLSFQVLTDVSWLKAARSVGVALGDDLGGDDGTVQLTVNTAGLAPGQHVGRATISSLYAAGSPHTFIVDLVIAGGEPTPSPKPTPYPTPPPVPNAATWADDDCSGSVDPVDALVTMRHDVGLDTQTFDCFGMGGTVQLIGGSQRIWGDVDCSGEVNPVDALKILIFDAGLPLSQEADCPAMGAAIMIAAG
;
A
#
# COMPACT_ATOMS: atom_id res chain seq x y z
N GLU A 1 2.30 -6.15 30.57
CA GLU A 1 3.11 -5.21 29.78
C GLU A 1 2.47 -4.94 28.44
N ASP A 2 2.45 -5.91 27.51
CA ASP A 2 1.99 -5.72 26.12
C ASP A 2 0.63 -5.00 26.00
N TRP A 3 -0.35 -5.42 26.79
CA TRP A 3 -1.67 -4.82 26.77
C TRP A 3 -1.73 -3.38 27.29
N TYR A 4 -0.90 -3.01 28.26
CA TYR A 4 -0.89 -1.65 28.82
C TYR A 4 -0.35 -0.66 27.79
N TYR A 5 0.78 -0.98 27.15
CA TYR A 5 1.32 -0.16 26.07
C TYR A 5 0.45 -0.19 24.82
N ALA A 6 -0.20 -1.32 24.50
CA ALA A 6 -1.17 -1.39 23.41
C ALA A 6 -2.38 -0.47 23.64
N ILE A 7 -2.96 -0.44 24.85
CA ILE A 7 -4.06 0.47 25.20
C ILE A 7 -3.60 1.93 25.12
N TRP A 8 -2.39 2.22 25.58
CA TRP A 8 -1.82 3.57 25.47
C TRP A 8 -1.62 3.96 24.00
N GLY A 9 -1.07 3.05 23.19
CA GLY A 9 -0.84 3.24 21.75
C GLY A 9 -2.13 3.44 20.96
N TYR A 10 -3.21 2.71 21.31
CA TYR A 10 -4.55 2.92 20.74
C TYR A 10 -5.03 4.36 20.88
N ASN A 11 -4.68 5.02 22.00
CA ASN A 11 -4.99 6.43 22.24
C ASN A 11 -3.79 7.36 21.94
N GLY A 12 -3.02 7.02 20.91
CA GLY A 12 -1.96 7.85 20.34
C GLY A 12 -0.68 7.96 21.17
N PHE A 13 -0.50 7.10 22.18
CA PHE A 13 0.70 7.10 23.03
C PHE A 13 1.02 8.51 23.59
N ALA A 14 0.00 9.26 24.02
CA ALA A 14 0.15 10.65 24.43
C ALA A 14 0.49 10.80 25.92
N PHE A 15 1.25 11.83 26.30
CA PHE A 15 1.57 12.12 27.72
C PHE A 15 0.33 12.44 28.57
N SER A 16 -0.78 12.89 27.95
CA SER A 16 -2.05 13.06 28.66
C SER A 16 -2.51 11.77 29.34
N ASN A 17 -2.12 10.61 28.81
CA ASN A 17 -2.40 9.27 29.34
C ASN A 17 -1.24 8.70 30.17
N HIS A 18 -0.23 9.50 30.49
CA HIS A 18 0.88 9.06 31.33
C HIS A 18 0.40 8.89 32.78
N PRO A 19 0.78 7.80 33.49
CA PRO A 19 0.32 7.55 34.86
C PRO A 19 0.76 8.63 35.86
N LEU A 20 1.92 9.25 35.61
CA LEU A 20 2.46 10.40 36.35
C LEU A 20 2.04 11.77 35.79
N ASN A 21 1.02 11.85 34.95
CA ASN A 21 0.51 13.14 34.45
C ASN A 21 0.02 14.00 35.64
N PRO A 22 0.57 15.22 35.83
CA PRO A 22 0.24 16.08 36.96
C PRO A 22 -1.20 16.62 36.93
N ALA A 23 -1.93 16.44 35.83
CA ALA A 23 -3.36 16.77 35.76
C ALA A 23 -4.23 15.86 36.65
N TYR A 24 -3.73 14.69 37.06
CA TYR A 24 -4.46 13.72 37.87
C TYR A 24 -3.92 13.65 39.30
N GLN A 25 -4.80 13.33 40.26
CA GLN A 25 -4.39 13.14 41.65
C GLN A 25 -3.51 11.90 41.79
N PRO A 26 -2.28 12.00 42.34
CA PRO A 26 -1.39 10.84 42.47
C PRO A 26 -1.93 9.76 43.41
N SER A 27 -2.72 10.14 44.41
CA SER A 27 -3.35 9.24 45.39
C SER A 27 -4.80 8.87 45.03
N ARG A 28 -5.17 8.95 43.75
CA ARG A 28 -6.51 8.57 43.28
C ARG A 28 -6.76 7.09 43.56
N VAL A 29 -7.96 6.77 44.02
CA VAL A 29 -8.44 5.38 44.08
C VAL A 29 -8.62 4.84 42.66
N GLY A 30 -8.68 3.53 42.46
CA GLY A 30 -8.91 2.97 41.12
C GLY A 30 -10.22 3.46 40.49
N PHE A 31 -10.28 3.48 39.15
CA PHE A 31 -11.51 3.81 38.42
C PHE A 31 -12.48 2.62 38.38
N SER A 32 -13.79 2.88 38.39
CA SER A 32 -14.83 1.86 38.26
C SER A 32 -15.88 2.28 37.24
N CYS A 33 -16.31 1.33 36.39
CA CYS A 33 -17.54 1.46 35.61
C CYS A 33 -18.77 0.93 36.37
N GLY A 34 -18.58 0.36 37.57
CA GLY A 34 -19.60 -0.30 38.36
C GLY A 34 -20.60 0.67 39.02
N PRO A 35 -21.37 0.19 40.01
CA PRO A 35 -22.33 1.02 40.73
C PRO A 35 -21.67 2.20 41.45
N ALA A 36 -22.37 3.34 41.49
CA ALA A 36 -21.94 4.48 42.30
C ALA A 36 -21.91 4.11 43.79
N GLY A 37 -20.85 4.48 44.49
CA GLY A 37 -20.68 4.21 45.93
C GLY A 37 -19.94 2.92 46.28
N ASP A 38 -19.29 2.28 45.29
CA ASP A 38 -18.43 1.09 45.46
C ASP A 38 -17.04 1.38 46.07
N GLY A 39 -16.78 2.64 46.45
CA GLY A 39 -15.50 3.08 47.03
C GLY A 39 -14.43 3.44 46.00
N PHE A 40 -14.75 3.43 44.71
CA PHE A 40 -13.85 3.75 43.60
C PHE A 40 -14.20 5.10 42.95
N GLY A 41 -13.34 5.56 42.03
CA GLY A 41 -13.57 6.76 41.24
C GLY A 41 -14.50 6.52 40.07
N HIS A 42 -15.41 7.48 39.82
CA HIS A 42 -16.39 7.41 38.71
C HIS A 42 -16.30 8.61 37.76
N ASP A 43 -15.50 9.63 38.09
CA ASP A 43 -15.25 10.78 37.21
C ASP A 43 -14.12 10.45 36.23
N ARG A 44 -14.50 10.20 34.98
CA ARG A 44 -13.56 9.84 33.90
C ARG A 44 -12.50 10.91 33.63
N SER A 45 -12.75 12.17 33.99
CA SER A 45 -11.79 13.26 33.76
C SER A 45 -10.58 13.21 34.69
N GLN A 46 -10.61 12.35 35.71
CA GLN A 46 -9.57 12.26 36.74
C GLN A 46 -8.59 11.11 36.53
N TYR A 47 -8.64 10.42 35.38
CA TYR A 47 -7.87 9.20 35.12
C TYR A 47 -7.28 9.18 33.71
N PRO A 48 -6.07 8.63 33.52
CA PRO A 48 -5.54 8.30 32.20
C PRO A 48 -6.33 7.15 31.57
N TYR A 49 -6.30 7.06 30.24
CA TYR A 49 -7.12 6.13 29.49
C TYR A 49 -6.96 4.65 29.87
N GLN A 50 -5.74 4.22 30.18
CA GLN A 50 -5.41 2.85 30.60
C GLN A 50 -6.12 2.49 31.90
N GLU A 51 -6.19 3.43 32.85
CA GLU A 51 -6.88 3.23 34.13
C GLU A 51 -8.40 3.19 33.95
N LEU A 52 -8.94 3.96 33.01
CA LEU A 52 -10.36 3.86 32.64
C LEU A 52 -10.70 2.49 32.07
N VAL A 53 -9.94 2.03 31.07
CA VAL A 53 -10.16 0.75 30.39
C VAL A 53 -10.02 -0.41 31.38
N LEU A 54 -8.86 -0.51 32.05
CA LEU A 54 -8.59 -1.60 32.97
C LEU A 54 -9.50 -1.54 34.22
N GLY A 55 -9.88 -0.34 34.66
CA GLY A 55 -10.86 -0.16 35.72
C GLY A 55 -12.24 -0.72 35.36
N CYS A 56 -12.72 -0.49 34.14
CA CYS A 56 -13.99 -1.07 33.68
C CYS A 56 -13.91 -2.57 33.41
N VAL A 57 -12.75 -3.07 32.96
CA VAL A 57 -12.51 -4.50 32.78
C VAL A 57 -12.62 -5.25 34.12
N GLN A 58 -12.04 -4.69 35.19
CA GLN A 58 -12.16 -5.22 36.56
C GLN A 58 -13.54 -4.97 37.18
N ARG A 59 -14.17 -3.84 36.87
CA ARG A 59 -15.42 -3.38 37.51
C ARG A 59 -16.43 -2.94 36.44
N PRO A 60 -17.08 -3.90 35.79
CA PRO A 60 -18.01 -3.64 34.69
C PRO A 60 -19.27 -2.89 35.11
N PRO A 61 -19.89 -2.15 34.18
CA PRO A 61 -21.15 -1.47 34.43
C PRO A 61 -22.31 -2.45 34.59
N VAL A 62 -23.29 -2.01 35.36
CA VAL A 62 -24.57 -2.70 35.53
C VAL A 62 -25.62 -1.98 34.69
N ARG A 63 -26.31 -2.71 33.82
CA ARG A 63 -27.42 -2.23 32.99
C ARG A 63 -28.65 -3.06 33.30
N LEU A 64 -29.73 -2.39 33.70
CA LEU A 64 -31.00 -3.05 34.06
C LEU A 64 -30.85 -4.12 35.16
N GLY A 65 -29.95 -3.88 36.12
CA GLY A 65 -29.67 -4.82 37.21
C GLY A 65 -28.77 -6.01 36.82
N GLN A 66 -28.32 -6.08 35.57
CA GLN A 66 -27.37 -7.10 35.11
C GLN A 66 -26.00 -6.50 34.79
N GLN A 67 -24.96 -7.18 35.23
CA GLN A 67 -23.59 -6.85 34.87
C GLN A 67 -23.35 -7.18 33.40
N LEU A 68 -22.68 -6.29 32.66
CA LEU A 68 -22.50 -6.52 31.21
C LEU A 68 -21.49 -7.64 30.89
N TRP A 69 -20.52 -7.89 31.76
CA TRP A 69 -19.56 -9.00 31.64
C TRP A 69 -19.06 -9.42 33.02
N GLU A 70 -18.46 -10.60 33.11
CA GLU A 70 -17.78 -11.05 34.33
C GLU A 70 -16.51 -10.22 34.58
N PRO A 71 -16.26 -9.72 35.80
CA PRO A 71 -15.03 -9.04 36.18
C PRO A 71 -13.78 -9.82 35.76
N GLN A 72 -12.85 -9.17 35.06
CA GLN A 72 -11.59 -9.79 34.68
C GLN A 72 -10.46 -9.33 35.60
N GLU A 73 -9.60 -10.27 35.99
CA GLU A 73 -8.39 -9.95 36.73
C GLU A 73 -7.34 -9.35 35.78
N VAL A 74 -7.19 -8.03 35.86
CA VAL A 74 -6.08 -7.28 35.25
C VAL A 74 -5.37 -6.51 36.35
N HIS A 75 -4.14 -6.08 36.13
CA HIS A 75 -3.40 -5.28 37.09
C HIS A 75 -2.80 -4.08 36.37
N LEU A 76 -2.95 -2.89 36.96
CA LEU A 76 -2.22 -1.70 36.54
C LEU A 76 -0.77 -1.80 37.04
N PRO A 77 0.20 -1.17 36.35
CA PRO A 77 1.56 -1.08 36.86
C PRO A 77 1.58 -0.49 38.28
N ASP A 78 2.20 -1.19 39.23
CA ASP A 78 2.34 -0.69 40.60
C ASP A 78 3.47 0.34 40.65
N LEU A 79 3.12 1.62 40.63
CA LEU A 79 4.09 2.72 40.66
C LEU A 79 4.83 2.86 41.99
N THR A 80 4.50 2.03 43.00
CA THR A 80 5.30 1.92 44.23
C THR A 80 6.41 0.89 44.11
N ASP A 81 6.33 0.00 43.13
CA ASP A 81 7.37 -0.97 42.80
C ASP A 81 8.36 -0.35 41.79
N PRO A 82 9.66 -0.23 42.12
CA PRO A 82 10.68 0.28 41.23
C PRO A 82 10.76 -0.42 39.87
N ALA A 83 10.35 -1.68 39.78
CA ALA A 83 10.31 -2.45 38.54
C ALA A 83 9.31 -1.87 37.52
N PHE A 84 8.30 -1.12 37.97
CA PHE A 84 7.34 -0.43 37.10
C PHE A 84 7.54 1.09 37.12
N ALA A 85 7.86 1.66 38.30
CA ALA A 85 8.06 3.10 38.45
C ALA A 85 9.29 3.63 37.68
N GLY A 86 10.36 2.83 37.60
CA GLY A 86 11.56 3.18 36.83
C GLY A 86 11.26 3.30 35.33
N PRO A 87 10.75 2.23 34.67
CA PRO A 87 10.38 2.28 33.26
C PRO A 87 9.36 3.37 32.91
N LEU A 88 8.40 3.64 33.79
CA LEU A 88 7.38 4.69 33.63
C LEU A 88 7.81 6.06 34.16
N SER A 89 9.11 6.28 34.38
CA SER A 89 9.63 7.60 34.74
C SER A 89 9.47 8.60 33.60
N VAL A 90 9.30 9.89 33.94
CA VAL A 90 9.15 10.95 32.94
C VAL A 90 10.40 11.11 32.07
N ASP A 91 11.58 10.81 32.61
CA ASP A 91 12.84 10.86 31.85
C ASP A 91 12.89 9.78 30.76
N ASN A 92 12.53 8.53 31.10
CA ASN A 92 12.45 7.44 30.13
C ASN A 92 11.34 7.69 29.11
N TRP A 93 10.21 8.26 29.54
CA TRP A 93 9.16 8.70 28.63
C TRP A 93 9.66 9.72 27.62
N ASN A 94 10.35 10.77 28.07
CA ASN A 94 10.83 11.83 27.19
C ASN A 94 11.85 11.29 26.17
N ALA A 95 12.75 10.40 26.59
CA ALA A 95 13.69 9.74 25.68
C ALA A 95 12.96 8.94 24.59
N CYS A 96 11.94 8.17 24.97
CA CYS A 96 11.12 7.41 24.02
C CYS A 96 10.31 8.33 23.10
N ALA A 97 9.59 9.30 23.64
CA ALA A 97 8.66 10.14 22.89
C ALA A 97 9.36 11.11 21.92
N TYR A 98 10.52 11.66 22.31
CA TYR A 98 11.23 12.67 21.51
C TYR A 98 12.40 12.13 20.71
N SER A 99 12.96 10.98 21.09
CA SER A 99 14.15 10.42 20.46
C SER A 99 13.99 8.96 20.03
N LEU A 100 12.79 8.38 20.21
CA LEU A 100 12.49 6.97 19.90
C LEU A 100 13.37 5.98 20.69
N ASP A 101 13.99 6.44 21.77
CA ASP A 101 14.80 5.61 22.67
C ASP A 101 13.91 5.02 23.77
N CYS A 102 13.17 3.97 23.41
CA CYS A 102 12.16 3.35 24.27
C CYS A 102 12.67 2.16 25.08
N ALA A 103 13.95 1.78 24.95
CA ALA A 103 14.50 0.60 25.63
C ALA A 103 14.38 0.70 27.16
N ALA A 104 14.53 1.90 27.72
CA ALA A 104 14.42 2.13 29.15
C ALA A 104 12.96 2.12 29.66
N MET A 105 11.97 2.06 28.76
CA MET A 105 10.56 1.92 29.11
C MET A 105 10.09 0.46 29.19
N ASP A 106 10.96 -0.52 28.96
CA ASP A 106 10.63 -1.94 29.11
C ASP A 106 10.25 -2.25 30.57
N MET A 107 9.08 -2.85 30.81
CA MET A 107 8.59 -3.17 32.16
C MET A 107 8.42 -4.68 32.31
N PRO A 108 8.29 -5.24 33.52
CA PRO A 108 8.07 -6.67 33.64
C PRO A 108 6.78 -7.13 32.96
N THR A 109 6.89 -8.07 32.02
CA THR A 109 5.72 -8.80 31.51
C THR A 109 5.16 -9.70 32.63
N PRO A 110 3.87 -9.57 33.00
CA PRO A 110 3.27 -10.45 34.00
C PRO A 110 3.42 -11.92 33.56
N ASN A 111 4.06 -12.73 34.41
CA ASN A 111 4.48 -14.10 34.09
C ASN A 111 3.32 -15.12 34.06
N SER A 112 2.07 -14.68 34.20
CA SER A 112 0.90 -15.53 34.00
C SER A 112 0.52 -15.53 32.54
N LYS A 113 0.79 -16.63 31.85
CA LYS A 113 0.07 -16.96 30.62
C LYS A 113 -1.39 -17.12 31.00
N HIS A 114 -2.22 -16.11 30.74
CA HIS A 114 -3.65 -16.34 30.71
C HIS A 114 -3.89 -17.31 29.54
N LYS A 115 -4.44 -18.48 29.83
CA LYS A 115 -5.11 -19.25 28.79
C LYS A 115 -6.49 -18.64 28.70
N ASP A 116 -6.81 -18.05 27.55
CA ASP A 116 -8.19 -17.74 27.23
C ASP A 116 -9.01 -19.03 27.41
N PRO A 117 -9.91 -19.11 28.42
CA PRO A 117 -10.71 -20.30 28.66
C PRO A 117 -11.81 -20.45 27.60
N THR A 118 -11.95 -19.47 26.70
CA THR A 118 -12.88 -19.52 25.57
C THR A 118 -12.47 -20.66 24.65
N VAL A 119 -13.12 -21.80 24.82
CA VAL A 119 -13.12 -22.86 23.81
C VAL A 119 -14.03 -22.38 22.69
N LEU A 120 -13.45 -21.80 21.63
CA LEU A 120 -14.18 -21.54 20.40
C LEU A 120 -14.60 -22.89 19.81
N THR A 121 -15.87 -23.27 20.03
CA THR A 121 -16.49 -24.45 19.39
C THR A 121 -16.96 -24.15 17.97
N VAL A 122 -16.94 -22.88 17.57
CA VAL A 122 -17.30 -22.44 16.22
C VAL A 122 -16.14 -22.72 15.28
N THR A 123 -16.42 -23.49 14.25
CA THR A 123 -15.53 -23.76 13.12
C THR A 123 -15.38 -22.51 12.26
N ARG A 124 -14.29 -22.40 11.48
CA ARG A 124 -14.09 -21.29 10.54
C ARG A 124 -15.29 -21.17 9.59
N GLU A 125 -15.76 -22.32 9.15
CA GLU A 125 -16.89 -22.53 8.26
C GLU A 125 -18.18 -21.92 8.81
N GLU A 126 -18.41 -22.03 10.13
CA GLU A 126 -19.58 -21.46 10.79
C GLU A 126 -19.49 -19.94 10.98
N VAL A 127 -18.28 -19.37 11.00
CA VAL A 127 -18.07 -17.93 11.23
C VAL A 127 -18.01 -17.14 9.93
N ILE A 128 -17.32 -17.66 8.92
CA ILE A 128 -17.06 -16.93 7.65
C ILE A 128 -17.35 -17.75 6.39
N GLY A 129 -17.92 -18.94 6.53
CA GLY A 129 -18.34 -19.81 5.43
C GLY A 129 -17.22 -20.62 4.78
N GLN A 130 -17.59 -21.31 3.70
CA GLN A 130 -16.72 -22.14 2.86
C GLN A 130 -16.69 -21.59 1.43
N PRO A 131 -16.02 -20.47 1.16
CA PRO A 131 -16.07 -19.89 -0.16
C PRO A 131 -15.36 -20.77 -1.19
N VAL A 132 -15.96 -20.85 -2.38
CA VAL A 132 -15.39 -21.53 -3.55
C VAL A 132 -15.36 -20.53 -4.70
N ILE A 133 -14.16 -20.21 -5.17
CA ILE A 133 -14.00 -19.22 -6.24
C ILE A 133 -14.51 -19.77 -7.58
N GLY A 134 -15.35 -18.99 -8.24
CA GLY A 134 -15.76 -19.19 -9.63
C GLY A 134 -15.56 -17.91 -10.44
N LEU A 135 -15.59 -18.03 -11.76
CA LEU A 135 -15.63 -16.88 -12.67
C LEU A 135 -16.84 -17.04 -13.60
N SER A 136 -17.52 -15.93 -13.90
CA SER A 136 -18.60 -15.88 -14.90
C SER A 136 -18.16 -16.33 -16.29
N SER A 137 -16.86 -16.17 -16.61
CA SER A 137 -16.23 -16.68 -17.82
C SER A 137 -14.73 -16.92 -17.60
N ALA A 138 -14.13 -17.79 -18.43
CA ALA A 138 -12.70 -18.08 -18.36
C ALA A 138 -11.82 -17.06 -19.11
N GLY A 139 -12.43 -16.15 -19.88
CA GLY A 139 -11.71 -15.19 -20.69
C GLY A 139 -12.57 -14.44 -21.69
N VAL A 140 -11.93 -13.56 -22.44
CA VAL A 140 -12.53 -12.75 -23.51
C VAL A 140 -11.56 -12.62 -24.69
N SER A 141 -12.10 -12.60 -25.91
CA SER A 141 -11.34 -12.28 -27.10
C SER A 141 -11.71 -10.88 -27.61
N LEU A 142 -10.71 -10.04 -27.83
CA LEU A 142 -10.84 -8.64 -28.23
C LEU A 142 -10.11 -8.40 -29.55
N ALA A 143 -10.66 -7.51 -30.38
CA ALA A 143 -10.00 -7.01 -31.57
C ALA A 143 -10.01 -5.48 -31.51
N LEU A 144 -8.82 -4.87 -31.44
CA LEU A 144 -8.65 -3.42 -31.32
C LEU A 144 -7.67 -2.92 -32.41
N PRO A 145 -7.82 -1.67 -32.90
CA PRO A 145 -6.79 -1.05 -33.71
C PRO A 145 -5.55 -0.72 -32.87
N SER A 146 -4.42 -0.40 -33.51
CA SER A 146 -3.24 0.13 -32.81
C SER A 146 -3.56 1.43 -32.08
N ASP A 147 -2.87 1.68 -30.96
CA ASP A 147 -2.96 2.90 -30.17
C ASP A 147 -4.38 3.23 -29.64
N ALA A 148 -5.19 2.20 -29.41
CA ALA A 148 -6.50 2.29 -28.77
C ALA A 148 -6.49 1.86 -27.30
N ALA A 149 -7.39 2.45 -26.52
CA ALA A 149 -7.71 2.02 -25.16
C ALA A 149 -9.17 1.61 -25.05
N LEU A 150 -9.43 0.45 -24.46
CA LEU A 150 -10.77 -0.05 -24.13
C LEU A 150 -10.89 -0.18 -22.61
N THR A 151 -11.81 0.57 -22.01
CA THR A 151 -12.15 0.50 -20.59
C THR A 151 -13.47 -0.23 -20.41
N GLY A 152 -13.64 -0.91 -19.27
CA GLY A 152 -14.90 -1.56 -18.91
C GLY A 152 -15.04 -3.00 -19.42
N VAL A 153 -13.92 -3.68 -19.73
CA VAL A 153 -13.92 -5.11 -20.00
C VAL A 153 -14.17 -5.82 -18.67
N ALA A 154 -15.38 -6.35 -18.49
CA ALA A 154 -15.82 -6.86 -17.20
C ALA A 154 -15.91 -8.38 -17.16
N PHE A 155 -15.63 -8.94 -15.99
CA PHE A 155 -16.04 -10.30 -15.63
C PHE A 155 -16.38 -10.34 -14.13
N ASP A 156 -17.29 -11.22 -13.76
CA ASP A 156 -17.69 -11.42 -12.37
C ASP A 156 -16.91 -12.56 -11.71
N VAL A 157 -16.45 -12.32 -10.48
CA VAL A 157 -15.90 -13.30 -9.55
C VAL A 157 -17.04 -13.80 -8.65
N LEU A 158 -17.29 -15.10 -8.71
CA LEU A 158 -18.42 -15.74 -8.04
C LEU A 158 -17.94 -16.39 -6.74
N ASN A 159 -18.75 -16.28 -5.68
CA ASN A 159 -18.66 -17.22 -4.56
C ASN A 159 -19.71 -18.32 -4.77
N THR A 160 -19.28 -19.47 -5.31
CA THR A 160 -20.19 -20.56 -5.67
C THR A 160 -20.66 -21.41 -4.49
N GLN A 161 -20.31 -21.01 -3.26
CA GLN A 161 -20.68 -21.69 -2.03
C GLN A 161 -21.10 -20.66 -0.96
N SER A 162 -20.61 -20.77 0.27
CA SER A 162 -21.11 -19.97 1.39
C SER A 162 -20.13 -18.91 1.89
N GLY A 163 -20.65 -17.95 2.65
CA GLY A 163 -19.90 -16.93 3.36
C GLY A 163 -19.26 -15.87 2.48
N LEU A 164 -18.17 -15.29 2.97
CA LEU A 164 -17.49 -14.17 2.34
C LEU A 164 -16.30 -14.68 1.51
N LEU A 165 -16.25 -14.32 0.23
CA LEU A 165 -15.08 -14.51 -0.62
C LEU A 165 -14.36 -13.16 -0.79
N SER A 166 -13.26 -12.94 -0.06
CA SER A 166 -12.34 -11.85 -0.39
C SER A 166 -11.28 -12.33 -1.39
N PHE A 167 -11.02 -11.55 -2.42
CA PHE A 167 -10.07 -11.90 -3.47
C PHE A 167 -9.17 -10.73 -3.88
N GLN A 168 -8.02 -11.08 -4.49
CA GLN A 168 -7.07 -10.19 -5.12
C GLN A 168 -7.01 -10.49 -6.62
N VAL A 169 -6.80 -9.47 -7.45
CA VAL A 169 -6.62 -9.54 -8.89
C VAL A 169 -5.23 -9.01 -9.27
N LEU A 170 -4.45 -9.81 -9.98
CA LEU A 170 -3.14 -9.44 -10.52
C LEU A 170 -3.08 -9.69 -12.03
N THR A 171 -2.57 -8.74 -12.80
CA THR A 171 -2.34 -8.89 -14.25
C THR A 171 -0.88 -9.18 -14.54
N ASP A 172 -0.59 -9.93 -15.63
CA ASP A 172 0.76 -10.40 -15.98
C ASP A 172 1.43 -9.62 -17.13
N VAL A 173 0.70 -8.69 -17.75
CA VAL A 173 1.17 -7.88 -18.90
C VAL A 173 0.86 -6.40 -18.68
N SER A 174 1.74 -5.53 -19.16
CA SER A 174 1.65 -4.07 -18.99
C SER A 174 0.44 -3.45 -19.69
N TRP A 175 -0.03 -4.05 -20.78
CA TRP A 175 -1.17 -3.56 -21.55
C TRP A 175 -2.53 -3.88 -20.93
N LEU A 176 -2.57 -4.68 -19.86
CA LEU A 176 -3.79 -5.10 -19.17
C LEU A 176 -3.75 -4.64 -17.71
N LYS A 177 -4.77 -3.88 -17.29
CA LYS A 177 -4.86 -3.35 -15.92
C LYS A 177 -6.22 -3.62 -15.31
N ALA A 178 -6.26 -4.10 -14.08
CA ALA A 178 -7.49 -4.15 -13.29
C ALA A 178 -7.76 -2.78 -12.63
N ALA A 179 -8.99 -2.27 -12.74
CA ALA A 179 -9.39 -1.01 -12.12
C ALA A 179 -9.33 -1.07 -10.59
N ARG A 180 -9.58 -2.25 -10.01
CA ARG A 180 -9.38 -2.56 -8.59
C ARG A 180 -8.65 -3.89 -8.50
N SER A 181 -7.63 -3.95 -7.65
CA SER A 181 -6.82 -5.15 -7.41
C SER A 181 -7.37 -6.04 -6.31
N VAL A 182 -8.47 -5.65 -5.65
CA VAL A 182 -9.13 -6.41 -4.59
C VAL A 182 -10.64 -6.29 -4.68
N GLY A 183 -11.36 -7.29 -4.19
CA GLY A 183 -12.82 -7.30 -4.15
C GLY A 183 -13.39 -8.32 -3.18
N VAL A 184 -14.71 -8.30 -3.06
CA VAL A 184 -15.50 -9.24 -2.25
C VAL A 184 -16.65 -9.78 -3.10
N ALA A 185 -16.96 -11.06 -2.94
CA ALA A 185 -18.19 -11.70 -3.41
C ALA A 185 -18.87 -12.41 -2.22
N LEU A 186 -20.20 -12.43 -2.21
CA LEU A 186 -21.01 -13.05 -1.17
C LEU A 186 -21.57 -14.39 -1.67
N GLY A 187 -21.55 -15.39 -0.80
CA GLY A 187 -22.26 -16.64 -1.03
C GLY A 187 -23.78 -16.46 -0.94
N ASP A 188 -24.53 -17.43 -1.45
CA ASP A 188 -26.00 -17.41 -1.46
C ASP A 188 -26.61 -17.30 -0.06
N ASP A 189 -25.93 -17.84 0.95
CA ASP A 189 -26.31 -17.77 2.36
C ASP A 189 -26.27 -16.35 2.94
N LEU A 190 -25.54 -15.44 2.30
CA LEU A 190 -25.45 -14.02 2.65
C LEU A 190 -26.25 -13.11 1.69
N GLY A 191 -27.11 -13.69 0.86
CA GLY A 191 -27.96 -12.97 -0.08
C GLY A 191 -27.42 -12.88 -1.51
N GLY A 192 -26.23 -13.42 -1.77
CA GLY A 192 -25.60 -13.49 -3.09
C GLY A 192 -25.20 -12.12 -3.65
N ASP A 193 -23.92 -11.93 -3.94
CA ASP A 193 -23.42 -10.73 -4.62
C ASP A 193 -22.10 -11.07 -5.31
N ASP A 194 -22.04 -10.86 -6.62
CA ASP A 194 -20.87 -11.20 -7.41
C ASP A 194 -19.85 -10.06 -7.38
N GLY A 195 -18.57 -10.42 -7.28
CA GLY A 195 -17.48 -9.45 -7.32
C GLY A 195 -17.14 -9.05 -8.76
N THR A 196 -17.71 -7.95 -9.26
CA THR A 196 -17.38 -7.47 -10.61
C THR A 196 -15.96 -6.88 -10.69
N VAL A 197 -15.14 -7.46 -11.57
CA VAL A 197 -13.81 -6.95 -11.93
C VAL A 197 -13.91 -6.22 -13.26
N GLN A 198 -13.39 -5.00 -13.32
CA GLN A 198 -13.31 -4.18 -14.51
C GLN A 198 -11.85 -4.07 -14.96
N LEU A 199 -11.59 -4.39 -16.22
CA LEU A 199 -10.28 -4.32 -16.85
C LEU A 199 -10.22 -3.17 -17.85
N THR A 200 -9.02 -2.62 -17.99
CA THR A 200 -8.61 -1.70 -19.04
C THR A 200 -7.56 -2.39 -19.90
N VAL A 201 -7.77 -2.35 -21.22
CA VAL A 201 -6.84 -2.85 -22.24
C VAL A 201 -6.30 -1.64 -23.00
N ASN A 202 -4.98 -1.45 -23.00
CA ASN A 202 -4.30 -0.39 -23.75
C ASN A 202 -3.37 -0.99 -24.79
N THR A 203 -3.62 -0.69 -26.07
CA THR A 203 -2.85 -1.23 -27.19
C THR A 203 -1.70 -0.33 -27.65
N ALA A 204 -1.49 0.81 -26.99
CA ALA A 204 -0.36 1.69 -27.26
C ALA A 204 0.97 0.93 -27.16
N GLY A 205 1.82 1.07 -28.18
CA GLY A 205 3.13 0.43 -28.23
C GLY A 205 3.12 -1.08 -28.55
N LEU A 206 1.95 -1.70 -28.72
CA LEU A 206 1.87 -3.10 -29.11
C LEU A 206 1.89 -3.25 -30.64
N ALA A 207 2.75 -4.15 -31.13
CA ALA A 207 2.81 -4.47 -32.56
C ALA A 207 1.52 -5.15 -33.05
N PRO A 208 1.14 -4.98 -34.34
CA PRO A 208 0.05 -5.75 -34.94
C PRO A 208 0.25 -7.26 -34.77
N GLY A 209 -0.82 -7.98 -34.42
CA GLY A 209 -0.75 -9.43 -34.16
C GLY A 209 -1.56 -9.87 -32.96
N GLN A 210 -1.30 -11.11 -32.52
CA GLN A 210 -1.95 -11.71 -31.36
C GLN A 210 -1.14 -11.47 -30.09
N HIS A 211 -1.83 -11.08 -29.02
CA HIS A 211 -1.30 -10.87 -27.68
C HIS A 211 -2.19 -11.61 -26.68
N VAL A 212 -1.58 -12.17 -25.63
CA VAL A 212 -2.32 -12.89 -24.58
C VAL A 212 -1.92 -12.31 -23.23
N GLY A 213 -2.91 -11.85 -22.47
CA GLY A 213 -2.78 -11.36 -21.11
C GLY A 213 -3.64 -12.17 -20.16
N ARG A 214 -3.27 -12.21 -18.88
CA ARG A 214 -4.00 -12.94 -17.85
C ARG A 214 -4.28 -12.03 -16.67
N ALA A 215 -5.50 -12.11 -16.15
CA ALA A 215 -5.83 -11.66 -14.82
C ALA A 215 -5.96 -12.90 -13.92
N THR A 216 -5.13 -12.98 -12.88
CA THR A 216 -5.15 -14.06 -11.87
C THR A 216 -5.91 -13.58 -10.65
N ILE A 217 -6.93 -14.36 -10.26
CA ILE A 217 -7.77 -14.09 -9.10
C ILE A 217 -7.40 -15.07 -7.99
N SER A 218 -6.93 -14.54 -6.88
CA SER A 218 -6.42 -15.30 -5.74
C SER A 218 -7.17 -14.98 -4.46
N SER A 219 -7.31 -15.97 -3.58
CA SER A 219 -7.86 -15.84 -2.24
C SER A 219 -7.05 -16.69 -1.28
N LEU A 220 -6.88 -16.22 -0.05
CA LEU A 220 -6.05 -16.91 0.96
C LEU A 220 -6.74 -18.16 1.54
N TYR A 221 -8.05 -18.30 1.36
CA TYR A 221 -8.83 -19.30 2.08
C TYR A 221 -10.00 -19.92 1.29
N ALA A 222 -10.23 -19.46 0.06
CA ALA A 222 -11.26 -20.06 -0.78
C ALA A 222 -10.72 -21.28 -1.52
N ALA A 223 -11.53 -22.35 -1.57
CA ALA A 223 -11.21 -23.49 -2.42
C ALA A 223 -11.32 -23.09 -3.90
N GLY A 224 -10.55 -23.75 -4.76
CA GLY A 224 -10.44 -23.42 -6.18
C GLY A 224 -9.45 -22.28 -6.48
N SER A 225 -8.92 -21.57 -5.48
CA SER A 225 -7.92 -20.53 -5.73
C SER A 225 -6.55 -21.11 -6.12
N PRO A 226 -5.83 -20.54 -7.11
CA PRO A 226 -6.18 -19.38 -7.94
C PRO A 226 -7.00 -19.73 -9.20
N HIS A 227 -7.80 -18.78 -9.69
CA HIS A 227 -8.46 -18.83 -10.99
C HIS A 227 -7.82 -17.82 -11.96
N THR A 228 -7.90 -18.10 -13.26
CA THR A 228 -7.33 -17.23 -14.29
C THR A 228 -8.38 -16.85 -15.32
N PHE A 229 -8.48 -15.55 -15.58
CA PHE A 229 -9.23 -14.97 -16.68
C PHE A 229 -8.26 -14.59 -17.80
N ILE A 230 -8.46 -15.12 -19.01
CA ILE A 230 -7.57 -14.92 -20.15
C ILE A 230 -8.11 -13.84 -21.08
N VAL A 231 -7.26 -12.89 -21.47
CA VAL A 231 -7.57 -11.87 -22.49
C VAL A 231 -6.77 -12.20 -23.75
N ASP A 232 -7.46 -12.69 -24.78
CA ASP A 232 -6.90 -12.87 -26.11
C ASP A 232 -7.13 -11.60 -26.92
N LEU A 233 -6.07 -10.84 -27.22
CA LEU A 233 -6.13 -9.57 -27.92
C LEU A 233 -5.55 -9.71 -29.33
N VAL A 234 -6.29 -9.26 -30.34
CA VAL A 234 -5.83 -9.13 -31.72
C VAL A 234 -5.73 -7.66 -32.09
N ILE A 235 -4.55 -7.22 -32.52
CA ILE A 235 -4.34 -5.87 -33.04
C ILE A 235 -4.37 -5.91 -34.57
N ALA A 236 -5.33 -5.20 -35.16
CA ALA A 236 -5.47 -5.14 -36.61
C ALA A 236 -4.25 -4.42 -37.24
N GLY A 237 -3.59 -5.07 -38.21
CA GLY A 237 -2.50 -4.45 -38.96
C GLY A 237 -3.02 -3.43 -39.97
N GLY A 238 -2.52 -2.20 -39.90
CA GLY A 238 -2.61 -1.26 -41.02
C GLY A 238 -1.79 -1.79 -42.20
N GLU A 239 -2.39 -1.84 -43.38
CA GLU A 239 -1.70 -2.18 -44.62
C GLU A 239 -0.57 -1.16 -44.89
N PRO A 240 0.65 -1.56 -45.31
CA PRO A 240 1.73 -0.63 -45.53
C PRO A 240 1.44 0.25 -46.76
N THR A 241 1.28 1.55 -46.56
CA THR A 241 1.22 2.53 -47.65
C THR A 241 2.55 2.52 -48.42
N PRO A 242 2.57 2.37 -49.77
CA PRO A 242 3.82 2.27 -50.52
C PRO A 242 4.50 3.64 -50.61
N SER A 243 5.74 3.73 -50.12
CA SER A 243 6.61 4.91 -50.25
C SER A 243 7.28 4.95 -51.64
N PRO A 244 7.44 6.14 -52.27
CA PRO A 244 7.98 6.25 -53.63
C PRO A 244 9.50 6.05 -53.72
N LYS A 245 9.92 5.52 -54.88
CA LYS A 245 11.29 5.14 -55.28
C LYS A 245 12.32 6.29 -55.15
N PRO A 246 13.57 6.02 -54.69
CA PRO A 246 14.56 7.05 -54.40
C PRO A 246 15.28 7.57 -55.65
N THR A 247 15.52 8.89 -55.67
CA THR A 247 16.57 9.55 -56.46
C THR A 247 17.63 10.12 -55.50
N PRO A 248 18.92 10.13 -55.88
CA PRO A 248 20.01 10.48 -54.97
C PRO A 248 20.17 12.01 -54.84
N TYR A 249 20.13 12.52 -53.61
CA TYR A 249 20.67 13.83 -53.20
C TYR A 249 21.11 13.73 -51.71
N PRO A 250 21.97 14.65 -51.23
CA PRO A 250 23.19 14.40 -50.48
C PRO A 250 22.91 14.13 -49.00
N THR A 251 23.91 13.57 -48.33
CA THR A 251 23.92 13.30 -46.89
C THR A 251 23.47 14.54 -46.08
N PRO A 252 22.38 14.47 -45.29
CA PRO A 252 22.06 15.51 -44.31
C PRO A 252 23.05 15.45 -43.13
N PRO A 253 23.33 16.57 -42.47
CA PRO A 253 24.07 16.59 -41.21
C PRO A 253 23.28 15.86 -40.11
N PRO A 254 23.94 15.40 -39.02
CA PRO A 254 23.27 14.60 -37.98
C PRO A 254 22.14 15.41 -37.33
N VAL A 255 20.94 14.83 -37.35
CA VAL A 255 19.78 15.36 -36.63
C VAL A 255 19.96 15.01 -35.16
N PRO A 256 19.73 15.92 -34.20
CA PRO A 256 19.75 15.58 -32.79
C PRO A 256 18.56 14.73 -32.38
N ASN A 257 18.79 13.77 -31.47
CA ASN A 257 17.74 12.91 -30.92
C ASN A 257 16.91 13.73 -29.92
N ALA A 258 15.62 13.92 -30.21
CA ALA A 258 14.69 14.54 -29.27
C ALA A 258 14.25 13.51 -28.23
N ALA A 259 14.22 13.90 -26.96
CA ALA A 259 13.76 13.07 -25.85
C ALA A 259 13.00 13.92 -24.81
N THR A 260 12.32 13.28 -23.87
CA THR A 260 11.64 13.93 -22.75
C THR A 260 12.47 13.71 -21.49
N TRP A 261 12.72 14.75 -20.69
CA TRP A 261 13.44 14.59 -19.44
C TRP A 261 12.59 13.84 -18.41
N ALA A 262 13.17 12.82 -17.77
CA ALA A 262 12.53 11.87 -16.84
C ALA A 262 11.63 10.79 -17.47
N ASP A 263 11.64 10.67 -18.80
CA ASP A 263 11.05 9.56 -19.57
C ASP A 263 12.16 8.52 -19.81
N ASP A 264 12.51 7.78 -18.75
CA ASP A 264 13.66 6.88 -18.69
C ASP A 264 13.47 5.64 -19.57
N ASP A 265 12.24 5.29 -19.93
CA ASP A 265 11.92 4.23 -20.87
C ASP A 265 11.63 4.70 -22.31
N CYS A 266 11.57 6.02 -22.56
CA CYS A 266 11.30 6.65 -23.87
C CYS A 266 9.95 6.23 -24.45
N SER A 267 8.98 5.92 -23.61
CA SER A 267 7.60 5.70 -23.99
C SER A 267 6.91 6.99 -24.46
N GLY A 268 7.51 8.16 -24.19
CA GLY A 268 6.98 9.48 -24.52
C GLY A 268 6.15 10.08 -23.38
N SER A 269 6.12 9.44 -22.21
CA SER A 269 5.43 9.89 -21.00
C SER A 269 6.39 9.89 -19.81
N VAL A 270 6.10 10.67 -18.78
CA VAL A 270 6.83 10.59 -17.50
C VAL A 270 5.85 10.03 -16.48
N ASP A 271 5.99 8.75 -16.15
CA ASP A 271 5.02 7.98 -15.37
C ASP A 271 5.71 6.96 -14.42
N PRO A 272 4.96 6.15 -13.64
CA PRO A 272 5.55 5.20 -12.70
C PRO A 272 6.44 4.11 -13.31
N VAL A 273 6.35 3.88 -14.63
CA VAL A 273 7.23 2.95 -15.35
C VAL A 273 8.65 3.49 -15.40
N ASP A 274 8.83 4.80 -15.63
CA ASP A 274 10.14 5.46 -15.59
C ASP A 274 10.78 5.31 -14.22
N ALA A 275 10.02 5.58 -13.15
CA ALA A 275 10.48 5.41 -11.77
C ALA A 275 10.90 3.97 -11.46
N LEU A 276 10.21 2.99 -12.05
CA LEU A 276 10.56 1.58 -11.93
C LEU A 276 11.85 1.27 -12.69
N VAL A 277 12.08 1.84 -13.87
CA VAL A 277 13.34 1.70 -14.62
C VAL A 277 14.50 2.27 -13.81
N THR A 278 14.35 3.45 -13.21
CA THR A 278 15.32 4.06 -12.29
C THR A 278 15.65 3.16 -11.10
N MET A 279 14.63 2.62 -10.41
CA MET A 279 14.83 1.71 -9.27
C MET A 279 15.49 0.39 -9.67
N ARG A 280 15.17 -0.15 -10.85
CA ARG A 280 15.83 -1.37 -11.37
C ARG A 280 17.31 -1.13 -11.63
N HIS A 281 17.67 0.05 -12.16
CA HIS A 281 19.06 0.44 -12.34
C HIS A 281 19.82 0.48 -11.00
N ASP A 282 19.27 1.18 -10.00
CA ASP A 282 19.88 1.33 -8.66
C ASP A 282 20.22 -0.03 -8.02
N VAL A 283 19.32 -1.01 -8.14
CA VAL A 283 19.53 -2.36 -7.61
C VAL A 283 20.30 -3.31 -8.54
N GLY A 284 20.82 -2.81 -9.67
CA GLY A 284 21.60 -3.60 -10.64
C GLY A 284 20.79 -4.65 -11.40
N LEU A 285 19.48 -4.47 -11.51
CA LEU A 285 18.60 -5.29 -12.33
C LEU A 285 18.58 -4.78 -13.78
N ASP A 286 18.24 -5.68 -14.70
CA ASP A 286 18.11 -5.34 -16.12
C ASP A 286 17.03 -4.28 -16.33
N THR A 287 17.39 -3.19 -17.01
CA THR A 287 16.52 -2.05 -17.28
C THR A 287 15.96 -2.19 -18.69
N GLN A 288 14.64 -2.39 -18.81
CA GLN A 288 13.97 -2.40 -20.12
C GLN A 288 13.80 -0.96 -20.61
N THR A 289 14.89 -0.36 -21.04
CA THR A 289 14.89 0.87 -21.81
C THR A 289 14.58 0.49 -23.26
N PHE A 290 13.62 1.14 -23.91
CA PHE A 290 13.36 0.92 -25.35
C PHE A 290 14.55 1.47 -26.18
N ASP A 291 14.32 2.34 -27.17
CA ASP A 291 15.40 2.97 -27.94
C ASP A 291 16.13 4.09 -27.15
N CYS A 292 16.05 4.09 -25.81
CA CYS A 292 16.73 5.07 -24.96
C CYS A 292 18.23 4.87 -24.86
N PHE A 293 18.86 5.91 -24.33
CA PHE A 293 20.17 5.84 -23.73
C PHE A 293 20.19 4.85 -22.57
N GLY A 294 21.30 4.15 -22.37
CA GLY A 294 21.46 3.26 -21.24
C GLY A 294 21.42 4.03 -19.92
N MET A 295 20.69 3.52 -18.93
CA MET A 295 20.63 4.06 -17.58
C MET A 295 22.03 4.19 -16.98
N GLY A 296 22.31 5.33 -16.32
CA GLY A 296 23.65 5.69 -15.83
C GLY A 296 24.61 6.15 -16.94
N GLY A 297 24.17 6.14 -18.20
CA GLY A 297 24.94 6.60 -19.35
C GLY A 297 24.99 8.12 -19.43
N THR A 298 26.11 8.64 -19.92
CA THR A 298 26.27 10.08 -20.13
C THR A 298 25.57 10.55 -21.40
N VAL A 299 24.76 11.62 -21.31
CA VAL A 299 24.15 12.32 -22.45
C VAL A 299 24.60 13.79 -22.49
N GLN A 300 24.73 14.35 -23.70
CA GLN A 300 25.10 15.75 -23.92
C GLN A 300 23.89 16.53 -24.45
N LEU A 301 23.36 17.47 -23.67
CA LEU A 301 22.23 18.30 -24.10
C LEU A 301 22.70 19.43 -25.04
N ILE A 302 21.99 19.67 -26.13
CA ILE A 302 22.28 20.78 -27.05
C ILE A 302 22.06 22.11 -26.31
N GLY A 303 23.14 22.89 -26.16
CA GLY A 303 23.12 24.16 -25.45
C GLY A 303 23.21 24.04 -23.94
N GLY A 304 23.56 22.86 -23.40
CA GLY A 304 23.62 22.60 -21.96
C GLY A 304 24.85 21.81 -21.50
N SER A 305 24.81 21.43 -20.22
CA SER A 305 25.82 20.62 -19.54
C SER A 305 25.63 19.13 -19.80
N GLN A 306 26.72 18.36 -19.63
CA GLN A 306 26.69 16.90 -19.60
C GLN A 306 25.78 16.39 -18.47
N ARG A 307 24.94 15.39 -18.76
CA ARG A 307 24.00 14.78 -17.81
C ARG A 307 24.11 13.26 -17.80
N ILE A 308 23.57 12.62 -16.77
CA ILE A 308 23.44 11.16 -16.66
C ILE A 308 21.99 10.80 -16.95
N TRP A 309 21.75 9.83 -17.83
CA TRP A 309 20.40 9.32 -18.11
C TRP A 309 19.89 8.51 -16.91
N GLY A 310 18.70 8.84 -16.42
CA GLY A 310 18.13 8.32 -15.16
C GLY A 310 18.42 9.16 -13.90
N ASP A 311 19.35 10.11 -13.95
CA ASP A 311 19.61 11.09 -12.88
C ASP A 311 18.74 12.32 -13.14
N VAL A 312 17.44 12.17 -12.90
CA VAL A 312 16.42 13.16 -13.27
C VAL A 312 16.52 14.42 -12.41
N ASP A 313 17.25 14.33 -11.30
CA ASP A 313 17.42 15.38 -10.33
C ASP A 313 18.79 16.07 -10.35
N CYS A 314 19.66 15.59 -11.25
CA CYS A 314 20.97 16.13 -11.54
C CYS A 314 21.94 16.10 -10.35
N SER A 315 21.74 15.20 -9.38
CA SER A 315 22.61 15.03 -8.22
C SER A 315 23.94 14.33 -8.55
N GLY A 316 24.02 13.66 -9.70
CA GLY A 316 25.17 12.90 -10.16
C GLY A 316 25.10 11.40 -9.87
N GLU A 317 24.01 10.93 -9.29
CA GLU A 317 23.74 9.51 -9.02
C GLU A 317 22.35 9.14 -9.58
N VAL A 318 22.16 7.88 -9.98
CA VAL A 318 20.85 7.33 -10.38
C VAL A 318 20.36 6.44 -9.24
N ASN A 319 19.45 6.94 -8.41
CA ASN A 319 19.10 6.29 -7.15
C ASN A 319 17.59 6.45 -6.82
N PRO A 320 17.11 5.96 -5.66
CA PRO A 320 15.69 6.05 -5.30
C PRO A 320 15.12 7.46 -5.19
N VAL A 321 15.96 8.49 -5.03
CA VAL A 321 15.53 9.90 -4.99
C VAL A 321 15.03 10.35 -6.36
N ASP A 322 15.69 9.92 -7.44
CA ASP A 322 15.26 10.18 -8.82
C ASP A 322 13.88 9.58 -9.09
N ALA A 323 13.72 8.30 -8.77
CA ALA A 323 12.45 7.58 -8.89
C ALA A 323 11.32 8.24 -8.09
N LEU A 324 11.62 8.72 -6.88
CA LEU A 324 10.64 9.43 -6.06
C LEU A 324 10.22 10.76 -6.72
N LYS A 325 11.14 11.50 -7.35
CA LYS A 325 10.80 12.74 -8.05
C LYS A 325 9.92 12.50 -9.27
N ILE A 326 10.15 11.40 -10.00
CA ILE A 326 9.28 10.95 -11.10
C ILE A 326 7.86 10.71 -10.58
N LEU A 327 7.71 9.96 -9.48
CA LEU A 327 6.39 9.67 -8.88
C LEU A 327 5.68 10.93 -8.34
N ILE A 328 6.43 11.87 -7.76
CA ILE A 328 5.88 13.16 -7.31
C ILE A 328 5.36 13.96 -8.50
N PHE A 329 6.10 13.98 -9.61
CA PHE A 329 5.69 14.65 -10.84
C PHE A 329 4.45 14.02 -11.48
N ASP A 330 4.44 12.69 -11.65
CA ASP A 330 3.27 11.93 -12.17
C ASP A 330 2.02 12.17 -11.32
N ALA A 331 2.18 12.21 -10.00
CA ALA A 331 1.09 12.52 -9.06
C ALA A 331 0.61 13.99 -9.11
N GLY A 332 1.24 14.86 -9.91
CA GLY A 332 0.91 16.28 -10.02
C GLY A 332 1.22 17.09 -8.76
N LEU A 333 2.12 16.59 -7.91
CA LEU A 333 2.49 17.24 -6.66
C LEU A 333 3.57 18.31 -6.89
N PRO A 334 3.65 19.35 -6.03
CA PRO A 334 4.70 20.36 -6.15
C PRO A 334 6.10 19.74 -6.05
N LEU A 335 6.94 20.00 -7.04
CA LEU A 335 8.30 19.48 -7.13
C LEU A 335 9.31 20.62 -7.30
N SER A 336 10.38 20.60 -6.50
CA SER A 336 11.54 21.48 -6.67
C SER A 336 12.68 20.72 -7.33
N GLN A 337 13.25 21.30 -8.38
CA GLN A 337 14.42 20.78 -9.09
C GLN A 337 15.68 21.57 -8.72
N GLU A 338 16.85 20.91 -8.82
CA GLU A 338 18.15 21.54 -8.63
C GLU A 338 18.40 22.63 -9.68
N ALA A 339 19.25 23.61 -9.35
CA ALA A 339 19.61 24.68 -10.27
C ALA A 339 20.25 24.09 -11.54
N ASP A 340 19.83 24.59 -12.71
CA ASP A 340 20.26 24.12 -14.04
C ASP A 340 19.85 22.69 -14.44
N CYS A 341 19.02 22.00 -13.63
CA CYS A 341 18.42 20.72 -14.04
C CYS A 341 17.21 20.96 -14.97
N PRO A 342 17.05 20.17 -16.06
CA PRO A 342 15.85 20.29 -16.90
C PRO A 342 14.57 20.06 -16.09
N ALA A 343 13.51 20.76 -16.44
CA ALA A 343 12.21 20.52 -15.82
C ALA A 343 11.71 19.10 -16.16
N MET A 344 11.07 18.43 -15.22
CA MET A 344 10.44 17.13 -15.45
C MET A 344 9.42 17.22 -16.59
N GLY A 345 9.46 16.27 -17.53
CA GLY A 345 8.59 16.26 -18.71
C GLY A 345 8.96 17.31 -19.77
N ALA A 346 10.07 18.04 -19.62
CA ALA A 346 10.51 18.98 -20.64
C ALA A 346 11.12 18.25 -21.84
N ALA A 347 10.80 18.73 -23.03
CA ALA A 347 11.48 18.29 -24.24
C ALA A 347 12.94 18.75 -24.22
N ILE A 348 13.85 17.81 -24.43
CA ILE A 348 15.29 18.02 -24.51
C ILE A 348 15.83 17.54 -25.85
N MET A 349 16.90 18.17 -26.32
CA MET A 349 17.61 17.79 -27.54
C MET A 349 18.99 17.29 -27.16
N ILE A 350 19.33 16.06 -27.54
CA ILE A 350 20.61 15.44 -27.22
C ILE A 350 21.51 15.51 -28.46
N ALA A 351 22.74 15.98 -28.27
CA ALA A 351 23.73 16.05 -29.33
C ALA A 351 24.06 14.63 -29.83
N ALA A 352 24.12 14.45 -31.15
CA ALA A 352 24.59 13.20 -31.73
C ALA A 352 26.05 12.97 -31.29
N GLY A 353 26.30 11.82 -30.65
CA GLY A 353 27.62 11.39 -30.17
C GLY A 353 28.56 10.95 -31.28
#